data_AF-A0A5M7PKS4-F1
#
_entry.id   AF-A0A5M7PKS4-F1
#
_cell.length_a   1.000
_cell.length_b   1.000
_cell.length_c   1.000
_cell.angle_alpha   90.00
_cell.angle_beta   90.00
_cell.angle_gamma   90.00
#
_symmetry.space_group_name_H-M   'P 1'
#
loop_
_entity.id
_entity.type
_entity.pdbx_description
1 polymer ?
#
loop_
_entity_poly.entity_id
_entity_poly.type
_entity_poly.pdbx_seq_one_letter_code
_entity_poly.pdbx_strand_id
1 'polypeptide(L)' 'MTHTVWFLTLPGVMVLDLTGPAETLKLAGDRFSLRYIGPQPEVVCSTGMTIGSI' A
#
# COMPACT_ATOMS: atom_id res chain seq x y z
N MET A 1 -0.03 11.24 18.68
CA MET A 1 -1.16 10.44 18.18
C MET A 1 -0.83 9.96 16.78
N THR A 2 -0.96 8.67 16.52
CA THR A 2 -0.63 8.04 15.23
C THR A 2 -1.88 7.96 14.37
N HIS A 3 -1.77 8.29 13.08
CA HIS A 3 -2.87 8.20 12.11
C HIS A 3 -2.76 6.90 11.31
N THR A 4 -3.83 6.13 11.23
CA THR A 4 -3.86 4.94 10.37
C THR A 4 -4.18 5.35 8.94
N VAL A 5 -3.36 4.91 7.99
CA VAL A 5 -3.55 5.14 6.55
C VAL A 5 -3.74 3.79 5.87
N TRP A 6 -4.83 3.67 5.13
CA TRP A 6 -5.15 2.47 4.35
C TRP A 6 -4.88 2.72 2.88
N PHE A 7 -4.05 1.86 2.29
CA PHE A 7 -3.84 1.78 0.86
C PHE A 7 -4.78 0.75 0.27
N LEU A 8 -5.66 1.20 -0.62
CA LEU A 8 -6.53 0.31 -1.38
C LEU A 8 -5.72 -0.33 -2.52
N THR A 9 -5.56 -1.64 -2.48
CA THR A 9 -4.76 -2.43 -3.43
C THR A 9 -5.72 -3.28 -4.27
N LEU A 10 -5.92 -2.90 -5.54
CA LEU A 10 -6.82 -3.57 -6.48
C LEU A 10 -6.05 -4.21 -7.65
N PRO A 11 -6.60 -5.25 -8.30
CA PRO A 11 -6.02 -5.81 -9.52
C PRO A 11 -5.68 -4.73 -10.56
N GLY A 12 -4.47 -4.79 -11.10
CA GLY A 12 -3.98 -3.82 -12.07
C GLY A 12 -3.47 -2.50 -11.50
N VAL A 13 -3.41 -2.33 -10.16
CA VAL A 13 -2.83 -1.13 -9.55
C VAL A 13 -1.39 -0.89 -10.01
N MET A 14 -1.03 0.38 -10.21
CA MET A 14 0.36 0.81 -10.42
C MET A 14 1.10 0.77 -9.08
N VAL A 15 2.13 -0.08 -8.95
CA VAL A 15 2.82 -0.24 -7.66
C VAL A 15 3.41 1.08 -7.14
N LEU A 16 3.85 1.96 -8.04
CA LEU A 16 4.49 3.24 -7.71
C LEU A 16 3.51 4.14 -6.95
N ASP A 17 2.22 4.09 -7.31
CA ASP A 17 1.17 4.85 -6.65
C ASP A 17 0.93 4.38 -5.20
N LEU A 18 1.34 3.15 -4.86
CA LEU A 18 1.34 2.64 -3.49
C LEU A 18 2.66 2.97 -2.78
N THR A 19 3.80 2.65 -3.39
CA THR A 19 5.11 2.73 -2.74
C THR A 19 5.58 4.17 -2.53
N GLY A 20 5.32 5.08 -3.48
CA GLY A 20 5.71 6.49 -3.37
C GLY A 20 5.14 7.19 -2.13
N PRO A 21 3.81 7.24 -1.94
CA PRO A 21 3.23 7.79 -0.72
C PRO A 21 3.55 6.96 0.53
N ALA A 22 3.64 5.63 0.45
CA ALA A 22 3.99 4.79 1.61
C ALA A 22 5.40 5.11 2.15
N GLU A 23 6.38 5.33 1.28
CA GLU A 23 7.73 5.74 1.68
C GLU A 23 7.72 7.12 2.33
N THR A 24 7.05 8.09 1.71
CA THR A 24 6.93 9.45 2.25
C THR A 24 6.28 9.46 3.64
N LEU A 25 5.20 8.68 3.84
CA LEU A 25 4.53 8.59 5.12
C LEU A 25 5.36 7.86 6.18
N LYS A 26 6.16 6.86 5.80
CA LYS A 26 7.14 6.21 6.70
C LYS A 26 8.21 7.19 7.18
N LEU A 27 8.64 8.13 6.34
CA LEU A 27 9.64 9.14 6.71
C LEU A 27 9.13 10.12 7.79
N ALA A 28 7.82 10.25 7.98
CA ALA A 28 7.22 11.06 9.04
C ALA A 28 7.27 10.39 10.43
N GLY A 29 8.11 9.37 10.61
CA GLY A 29 8.33 8.69 11.90
C GLY A 29 7.11 7.89 12.36
N ASP A 30 6.79 7.98 13.65
CA ASP A 30 5.67 7.28 14.29
C ASP A 30 4.31 7.97 14.07
N ARG A 31 4.27 8.96 13.17
CA ARG A 31 3.06 9.74 12.91
C ARG A 31 2.00 8.97 12.16
N PHE A 32 2.38 7.97 11.36
CA PHE A 32 1.48 7.16 10.53
C PHE A 32 1.68 5.67 10.73
N SER A 33 0.57 4.92 10.77
CA SER A 33 0.56 3.46 10.69
C SER A 33 -0.04 3.05 9.34
N LEU A 34 0.75 2.37 8.52
CA LEU A 34 0.33 1.99 7.17
C LEU A 34 -0.29 0.60 7.17
N ARG A 35 -1.43 0.48 6.51
CA ARG A 35 -2.15 -0.77 6.25
C ARG A 35 -2.47 -0.85 4.76
N TYR A 36 -2.56 -2.06 4.24
CA TYR A 36 -3.02 -2.32 2.88
C TYR A 36 -4.35 -3.07 3.01
N ILE A 37 -5.22 -2.96 2.01
CA ILE A 37 -6.47 -3.70 1.96
C ILE A 37 -6.86 -3.94 0.50
N GLY A 38 -7.37 -5.13 0.22
CA GLY A 38 -7.87 -5.48 -1.11
C GLY A 38 -8.96 -6.55 -1.05
N PRO A 39 -9.64 -6.81 -2.18
CA PRO A 39 -10.65 -7.85 -2.29
C PRO A 39 -10.05 -9.27 -2.30
N GLN A 40 -8.74 -9.39 -2.48
CA GLN A 40 -8.00 -10.64 -2.58
C GLN A 40 -6.77 -10.57 -1.66
N PRO A 41 -6.32 -11.69 -1.08
CA PRO A 41 -5.14 -11.73 -0.22
C PRO A 41 -3.83 -11.46 -0.99
N GLU A 42 -3.88 -11.59 -2.32
CA GLU A 42 -2.81 -11.29 -3.25
C GLU A 42 -3.37 -10.52 -4.46
N VAL A 43 -2.61 -9.54 -4.95
CA VAL A 43 -3.01 -8.68 -6.06
C VAL A 43 -1.89 -8.61 -7.09
N VAL A 44 -2.24 -8.96 -8.34
CA VAL A 44 -1.37 -8.74 -9.50
C VAL A 44 -1.48 -7.29 -9.95
N CYS A 45 -0.35 -6.58 -9.95
CA CYS A 45 -0.21 -5.19 -10.36
C CYS A 45 -0.14 -5.06 -11.89
N SER A 46 -0.25 -3.83 -12.40
CA SER A 46 -0.21 -3.54 -13.85
C SER A 46 1.04 -4.04 -14.59
N THR A 47 2.17 -4.17 -13.89
CA THR A 47 3.44 -4.66 -14.45
C THR A 47 3.67 -6.16 -14.25
N GLY A 48 2.68 -6.89 -13.71
CA GLY A 48 2.77 -8.32 -13.46
C GLY A 48 3.43 -8.70 -12.13
N MET A 49 3.87 -7.74 -11.32
CA MET A 49 4.30 -8.00 -9.94
C MET A 49 3.12 -8.36 -9.04
N THR A 50 3.34 -9.24 -8.07
CA THR A 50 2.33 -9.61 -7.09
C THR A 50 2.63 -8.98 -5.74
N ILE A 51 1.63 -8.34 -5.13
CA ILE A 51 1.67 -7.91 -3.73
C ILE A 51 0.78 -8.86 -2.94
N GLY A 52 1.33 -9.51 -1.92
CA GLY A 52 0.60 -10.40 -1.02
C GLY A 52 0.62 -9.89 0.42
N SER A 53 -0.15 -10.56 1.29
CA SER A 53 -0.34 -10.18 2.70
C SER A 53 -0.93 -8.77 2.87
N ILE A 54 -1.91 -8.44 2.01
CA ILE A 54 -2.68 -7.18 2.08
C ILE A 54 -3.98 -7.35 2.85
#